data_AF-A0A1H9WIK2-F1
#
_entry.id   AF-A0A1H9WIK2-F1
#
_cell.length_a   1.000
_cell.length_b   1.000
_cell.length_c   1.000
_cell.angle_alpha   90.00
_cell.angle_beta   90.00
_cell.angle_gamma   90.00
#
_symmetry.space_group_name_H-M   'P 1'
#
loop_
_entity.id
_entity.type
_entity.pdbx_description
1 polymer ?
#
loop_
_entity_poly.entity_id
_entity_poly.type
_entity_poly.pdbx_seq_one_letter_code
_entity_poly.pdbx_strand_id
1 'polypeptide(L)'
;MQRTVNQWLKGAVIGAAVVAISGCGTLFHPERKGQLGGDIDPAVAVANGVGLLFFIVPGVIAYAVDFSNGTIYLPSRTSSDIEMQSLGDDMDIASLEKVLSEQAGQPVTLKNELVKVEQVDSLEEALAMVRMSGIMDDDRLSAM
;
A
#
# COMPACT_ATOMS: atom_id res chain seq x y z
N MET A 1 -24.74 -41.51 4.29
CA MET A 1 -23.29 -41.19 4.25
C MET A 1 -22.88 -40.39 3.00
N GLN A 2 -23.20 -40.83 1.78
CA GLN A 2 -22.82 -40.05 0.56
C GLN A 2 -23.52 -38.69 0.42
N ARG A 3 -24.79 -38.57 0.85
CA ARG A 3 -25.53 -37.29 0.83
C ARG A 3 -24.94 -36.24 1.77
N THR A 4 -24.52 -36.65 2.96
CA THR A 4 -23.88 -35.77 3.94
C THR A 4 -22.50 -35.34 3.45
N VAL A 5 -21.68 -36.28 2.92
CA VAL A 5 -20.37 -35.96 2.33
C VAL A 5 -20.47 -34.96 1.17
N ASN A 6 -21.45 -35.12 0.26
CA ASN A 6 -21.66 -34.15 -0.82
C ASN A 6 -22.11 -32.77 -0.33
N GLN A 7 -22.86 -32.69 0.77
CA GLN A 7 -23.23 -31.40 1.38
C GLN A 7 -22.02 -30.70 1.99
N TRP A 8 -21.15 -31.43 2.69
CA TRP A 8 -19.89 -30.92 3.24
C TRP A 8 -18.93 -30.47 2.14
N LEU A 9 -18.79 -31.25 1.06
CA LEU A 9 -17.94 -30.90 -0.07
C LEU A 9 -18.41 -29.62 -0.77
N LYS A 10 -19.73 -29.48 -0.99
CA LYS A 10 -20.32 -28.25 -1.54
C LYS A 10 -20.08 -27.05 -0.62
N GLY A 11 -20.25 -27.22 0.69
CA GLY A 11 -19.96 -26.17 1.66
C GLY A 11 -18.50 -25.74 1.64
N ALA A 12 -17.56 -26.70 1.56
CA ALA A 12 -16.13 -26.42 1.50
C ALA A 12 -15.75 -25.66 0.22
N VAL A 13 -16.30 -26.05 -0.94
CA VAL A 13 -16.05 -25.36 -2.22
C VAL A 13 -16.59 -23.93 -2.19
N ILE A 14 -17.82 -23.73 -1.69
CA ILE A 14 -18.41 -22.40 -1.57
C ILE A 14 -17.61 -21.54 -0.60
N GLY A 15 -17.23 -22.09 0.56
CA GLY A 15 -16.40 -21.38 1.55
C GLY A 15 -15.05 -20.98 0.97
N ALA A 16 -14.36 -21.89 0.29
CA ALA A 16 -13.09 -21.61 -0.37
C ALA A 16 -13.23 -20.54 -1.47
N ALA A 17 -14.31 -20.57 -2.26
CA ALA A 17 -14.56 -19.56 -3.28
C ALA A 17 -14.81 -18.17 -2.67
N VAL A 18 -15.57 -18.08 -1.58
CA VAL A 18 -15.82 -16.80 -0.87
C VAL A 18 -14.52 -16.22 -0.31
N VAL A 19 -13.68 -17.07 0.31
CA VAL A 19 -12.37 -16.64 0.84
C VAL A 19 -11.46 -16.16 -0.30
N ALA A 20 -11.41 -16.88 -1.42
CA ALA A 20 -10.59 -16.50 -2.57
C ALA A 20 -11.03 -15.17 -3.21
N ILE A 21 -12.35 -14.90 -3.29
CA ILE A 21 -12.87 -13.62 -3.78
C ILE A 21 -12.57 -12.47 -2.80
N SER A 22 -12.45 -12.77 -1.52
CA SER A 22 -12.13 -11.77 -0.49
C SER A 22 -10.63 -11.43 -0.45
N GLY A 23 -9.76 -12.35 -0.89
CA GLY A 23 -8.29 -12.26 -0.73
C GLY A 23 -7.83 -12.76 0.64
N CYS A 24 -6.69 -13.49 0.69
CA CYS A 24 -6.16 -14.02 1.95
C CYS A 24 -5.53 -12.92 2.81
N GLY A 25 -4.81 -11.97 2.20
CA GLY A 25 -4.25 -10.82 2.89
C GLY A 25 -5.33 -9.94 3.49
N THR A 26 -6.42 -9.74 2.75
CA THR A 26 -7.61 -8.99 3.20
C THR A 26 -8.31 -9.62 4.40
N LEU A 27 -8.27 -10.96 4.51
CA LEU A 27 -8.85 -11.69 5.63
C LEU A 27 -7.92 -11.73 6.85
N PHE A 28 -6.62 -11.93 6.64
CA PHE A 28 -5.64 -12.09 7.71
C PHE A 28 -5.12 -10.76 8.27
N HIS A 29 -5.01 -9.75 7.42
CA HIS A 29 -4.44 -8.46 7.73
C HIS A 29 -5.30 -7.30 7.18
N PRO A 30 -6.57 -7.18 7.61
CA PRO A 30 -7.47 -6.13 7.14
C PRO A 30 -6.97 -4.71 7.46
N GLU A 31 -6.10 -4.56 8.46
CA GLU A 31 -5.46 -3.31 8.85
C GLU A 31 -4.49 -2.76 7.80
N ARG A 32 -4.05 -3.58 6.84
CA ARG A 32 -3.11 -3.18 5.77
C ARG A 32 -3.83 -2.63 4.52
N LYS A 33 -5.15 -2.47 4.57
CA LYS A 33 -5.93 -1.96 3.44
C LYS A 33 -5.57 -0.51 3.11
N GLY A 34 -5.41 -0.23 1.81
CA GLY A 34 -5.05 1.10 1.31
C GLY A 34 -3.54 1.35 1.21
N GLN A 35 -2.71 0.33 1.43
CA GLN A 35 -1.27 0.44 1.19
C GLN A 35 -0.96 0.51 -0.31
N LEU A 36 -0.27 1.57 -0.73
CA LEU A 36 0.04 1.84 -2.14
C LEU A 36 1.29 1.08 -2.65
N GLY A 37 1.85 0.17 -1.85
CA GLY A 37 2.94 -0.72 -2.26
C GLY A 37 4.03 -0.87 -1.19
N GLY A 38 4.70 -2.02 -1.19
CA GLY A 38 5.68 -2.39 -0.18
C GLY A 38 6.43 -3.66 -0.57
N ASP A 39 7.20 -4.21 0.35
CA ASP A 39 7.76 -5.54 0.17
C ASP A 39 6.61 -6.56 0.25
N ILE A 40 6.62 -7.59 -0.59
CA ILE A 40 5.54 -8.59 -0.63
C ILE A 40 5.60 -9.44 0.64
N ASP A 41 4.47 -9.60 1.33
CA ASP A 41 4.33 -10.53 2.44
C ASP A 41 4.36 -11.97 1.91
N PRO A 42 5.44 -12.74 2.21
CA PRO A 42 5.58 -14.08 1.68
C PRO A 42 4.50 -15.04 2.19
N ALA A 43 3.93 -14.81 3.37
CA ALA A 43 2.87 -15.66 3.90
C ALA A 43 1.58 -15.48 3.09
N VAL A 44 1.22 -14.23 2.77
CA VAL A 44 0.04 -13.92 1.93
C VAL A 44 0.25 -14.40 0.50
N ALA A 45 1.43 -14.17 -0.08
CA ALA A 45 1.76 -14.62 -1.43
C ALA A 45 1.72 -16.15 -1.55
N VAL A 46 2.28 -16.89 -0.59
CA VAL A 46 2.22 -18.35 -0.57
C VAL A 46 0.78 -18.84 -0.41
N ALA A 47 -0.02 -18.23 0.46
CA ALA A 47 -1.43 -18.61 0.64
C ALA A 47 -2.24 -18.43 -0.66
N ASN A 48 -2.10 -17.29 -1.34
CA ASN A 48 -2.73 -17.07 -2.65
C ASN A 48 -2.18 -18.02 -3.72
N GLY A 49 -0.86 -18.31 -3.69
CA GLY A 49 -0.20 -19.27 -4.56
C GLY A 49 -0.72 -20.70 -4.39
N VAL A 50 -1.01 -21.13 -3.17
CA VAL A 50 -1.69 -22.42 -2.91
C VAL A 50 -3.08 -22.42 -3.54
N GLY A 51 -3.84 -21.34 -3.39
CA GLY A 51 -5.13 -21.17 -4.07
C GLY A 51 -5.01 -21.30 -5.59
N LEU A 52 -3.98 -20.66 -6.18
CA LEU A 52 -3.68 -20.70 -7.60
C LEU A 52 -3.33 -22.11 -8.11
N LEU A 53 -2.59 -22.90 -7.32
CA LEU A 53 -2.20 -24.27 -7.67
C LEU A 53 -3.39 -25.23 -7.77
N PHE A 54 -4.37 -25.12 -6.86
CA PHE A 54 -5.53 -26.01 -6.85
C PHE A 54 -6.70 -25.48 -7.70
N PHE A 55 -6.83 -24.16 -7.82
CA PHE A 55 -7.90 -23.51 -8.58
C PHE A 55 -7.41 -22.20 -9.21
N ILE A 56 -7.08 -22.24 -10.50
CA ILE A 56 -6.48 -21.09 -11.20
C ILE A 56 -7.33 -19.83 -11.09
N VAL A 57 -8.62 -19.89 -11.44
CA VAL A 57 -9.49 -18.70 -11.46
C VAL A 57 -9.63 -18.06 -10.06
N PRO A 58 -10.00 -18.79 -9.00
CA PRO A 58 -10.01 -18.24 -7.64
C PRO A 58 -8.66 -17.71 -7.16
N GLY A 59 -7.55 -18.41 -7.48
CA GLY A 59 -6.21 -17.97 -7.05
C GLY A 59 -5.76 -16.67 -7.69
N VAL A 60 -6.04 -16.47 -9.00
CA VAL A 60 -5.75 -15.19 -9.67
C VAL A 60 -6.58 -14.06 -9.07
N ILE A 61 -7.87 -14.32 -8.76
CA ILE A 61 -8.73 -13.32 -8.13
C ILE A 61 -8.19 -12.93 -6.74
N ALA A 62 -7.78 -13.90 -5.92
CA ALA A 62 -7.21 -13.62 -4.60
C ALA A 62 -5.98 -12.72 -4.68
N TYR A 63 -5.08 -12.99 -5.63
CA TYR A 63 -3.95 -12.11 -5.92
C TYR A 63 -4.39 -10.71 -6.33
N ALA A 64 -5.33 -10.60 -7.29
CA ALA A 64 -5.81 -9.31 -7.75
C ALA A 64 -6.40 -8.47 -6.62
N VAL A 65 -7.17 -9.09 -5.72
CA VAL A 65 -7.82 -8.43 -4.58
C VAL A 65 -6.80 -8.00 -3.53
N ASP A 66 -5.82 -8.85 -3.19
CA ASP A 66 -4.80 -8.47 -2.20
C ASP A 66 -3.80 -7.44 -2.75
N PHE A 67 -3.55 -7.43 -4.08
CA PHE A 67 -2.81 -6.35 -4.73
C PHE A 67 -3.60 -5.05 -4.77
N SER A 68 -4.89 -5.08 -5.14
CA SER A 68 -5.72 -3.87 -5.21
C SER A 68 -5.99 -3.26 -3.84
N ASN A 69 -6.14 -4.10 -2.82
CA ASN A 69 -6.34 -3.64 -1.44
C ASN A 69 -5.03 -3.26 -0.77
N GLY A 70 -3.87 -3.61 -1.34
CA GLY A 70 -2.56 -3.40 -0.74
C GLY A 70 -2.22 -4.37 0.40
N THR A 71 -3.07 -5.35 0.68
CA THR A 71 -2.93 -6.29 1.81
C THR A 71 -1.91 -7.40 1.55
N ILE A 72 -1.43 -7.54 0.31
CA ILE A 72 -0.30 -8.41 -0.03
C ILE A 72 1.05 -7.82 0.40
N TYR A 73 1.11 -6.52 0.70
CA TYR A 73 2.34 -5.89 1.11
C TYR A 73 2.55 -6.01 2.63
N LEU A 74 3.81 -6.11 3.04
CA LEU A 74 4.21 -5.90 4.42
C LEU A 74 3.99 -4.43 4.77
N PRO A 75 3.60 -4.13 6.02
CA PRO A 75 3.55 -2.74 6.48
C PRO A 75 4.95 -2.15 6.36
N SER A 76 5.10 -1.15 5.49
CA SER A 76 6.34 -0.37 5.40
C SER A 76 6.62 0.20 6.79
N ARG A 77 7.76 -0.17 7.40
CA ARG A 77 8.28 0.54 8.59
C ARG A 77 8.62 1.99 8.28
N THR A 78 8.77 2.29 7.01
CA THR A 78 8.78 3.63 6.45
C THR A 78 7.35 3.99 6.08
N SER A 79 6.49 4.17 7.09
CA SER A 79 5.54 5.27 6.97
C SER A 79 6.43 6.51 6.87
N SER A 80 6.78 6.91 5.64
CA SER A 80 6.85 8.34 5.38
C SER A 80 5.44 8.81 5.68
N ASP A 81 5.21 9.17 6.94
CA ASP A 81 3.95 9.71 7.42
C ASP A 81 3.84 11.04 6.67
N ILE A 82 3.22 11.00 5.50
CA ILE A 82 3.04 12.19 4.68
C ILE A 82 1.95 12.98 5.40
N GLU A 83 2.39 13.88 6.26
CA GLU A 83 1.51 14.80 6.96
C GLU A 83 0.96 15.81 5.95
N MET A 84 -0.29 15.57 5.53
CA MET A 84 -1.00 16.46 4.62
C MET A 84 -1.45 17.71 5.36
N GLN A 85 -0.74 18.80 5.16
CA GLN A 85 -1.17 20.11 5.63
C GLN A 85 -2.07 20.77 4.59
N SER A 86 -3.34 20.97 4.94
CA SER A 86 -4.23 21.81 4.14
C SER A 86 -3.71 23.25 4.19
N LEU A 87 -3.40 23.79 3.01
CA LEU A 87 -3.06 25.20 2.82
C LEU A 87 -4.36 25.91 2.42
N GLY A 88 -4.73 26.98 3.13
CA GLY A 88 -5.88 27.79 2.74
C GLY A 88 -5.67 28.43 1.36
N ASP A 89 -6.74 28.58 0.59
CA ASP A 89 -6.73 29.06 -0.82
C ASP A 89 -6.01 30.42 -1.04
N ASP A 90 -5.81 31.23 0.01
CA ASP A 90 -5.19 32.57 -0.02
C ASP A 90 -3.84 32.64 0.72
N MET A 91 -3.07 31.55 0.77
CA MET A 91 -1.79 31.56 1.48
C MET A 91 -0.68 32.22 0.65
N ASP A 92 -0.08 33.29 1.19
CA ASP A 92 1.08 33.95 0.59
C ASP A 92 2.35 33.07 0.67
N ILE A 93 3.22 33.20 -0.33
CA ILE A 93 4.47 32.42 -0.46
C ILE A 93 5.35 32.56 0.79
N ALA A 94 5.40 33.75 1.39
CA ALA A 94 6.19 33.99 2.60
C ALA A 94 5.64 33.24 3.82
N SER A 95 4.32 33.04 3.89
CA SER A 95 3.67 32.26 4.96
C SER A 95 3.93 30.78 4.76
N LEU A 96 3.91 30.31 3.51
CA LEU A 96 4.23 28.94 3.15
C LEU A 96 5.70 28.60 3.50
N GLU A 97 6.65 29.44 3.12
CA GLU A 97 8.07 29.26 3.48
C GLU A 97 8.29 29.20 5.00
N LYS A 98 7.55 29.99 5.77
CA LYS A 98 7.61 29.96 7.23
C LYS A 98 7.13 28.63 7.79
N VAL A 99 5.95 28.15 7.36
CA VAL A 99 5.39 26.86 7.80
C VAL A 99 6.33 25.71 7.43
N LEU A 100 6.85 25.71 6.19
CA LEU A 100 7.80 24.70 5.74
C LEU A 100 9.11 24.74 6.52
N SER A 101 9.62 25.94 6.86
CA SER A 101 10.84 26.09 7.65
C SER A 101 10.68 25.62 9.10
N GLU A 102 9.51 25.88 9.70
CA GLU A 102 9.17 25.39 11.04
C GLU A 102 9.09 23.86 11.08
N GLN A 103 8.46 23.24 10.07
CA GLN A 103 8.30 21.79 9.99
C GLN A 103 9.59 21.06 9.59
N ALA A 104 10.36 21.60 8.64
CA ALA A 104 11.60 21.00 8.18
C ALA A 104 12.77 21.20 9.15
N GLY A 105 12.63 22.09 10.15
CA GLY A 105 13.70 22.42 11.09
C GLY A 105 14.90 23.16 10.46
N GLN A 106 14.76 23.60 9.21
CA GLN A 106 15.78 24.30 8.43
C GLN A 106 15.13 25.38 7.56
N PRO A 107 15.83 26.48 7.22
CA PRO A 107 15.27 27.53 6.39
C PRO A 107 14.97 27.00 4.98
N VAL A 108 13.70 27.02 4.58
CA VAL A 108 13.23 26.62 3.25
C VAL A 108 12.91 27.87 2.44
N THR A 109 13.52 27.99 1.27
CA THR A 109 13.20 29.04 0.27
C THR A 109 12.75 28.36 -1.01
N LEU A 110 11.55 28.67 -1.48
CA LEU A 110 10.92 28.02 -2.63
C LEU A 110 11.62 28.35 -3.96
N LYS A 111 12.44 29.40 -3.99
CA LYS A 111 13.26 29.79 -5.15
C LYS A 111 14.66 29.18 -5.15
N ASN A 112 14.98 28.33 -4.17
CA ASN A 112 16.28 27.68 -4.10
C ASN A 112 16.36 26.54 -5.15
N GLU A 113 17.50 26.39 -5.82
CA GLU A 113 17.75 25.28 -6.75
C GLU A 113 17.62 23.90 -6.10
N LEU A 114 17.79 23.81 -4.78
CA LEU A 114 17.64 22.57 -4.02
C LEU A 114 16.18 22.20 -3.72
N VAL A 115 15.22 23.07 -4.04
CA VAL A 115 13.78 22.85 -3.79
C VAL A 115 13.08 22.54 -5.11
N LYS A 116 12.48 21.35 -5.20
CA LYS A 116 11.66 20.94 -6.34
C LYS A 116 10.19 21.11 -6.01
N VAL A 117 9.47 21.86 -6.84
CA VAL A 117 8.01 22.04 -6.75
C VAL A 117 7.37 21.41 -7.98
N GLU A 118 6.52 20.41 -7.78
CA GLU A 118 5.76 19.74 -8.85
C GLU A 118 4.27 19.75 -8.51
N GLN A 119 3.46 20.00 -9.53
CA GLN A 119 2.02 19.78 -9.47
C GLN A 119 1.75 18.32 -9.84
N VAL A 120 0.89 17.66 -9.07
CA VAL A 120 0.50 16.27 -9.30
C VAL A 120 -1.01 16.17 -9.45
N ASP A 121 -1.45 15.21 -10.25
CA ASP A 121 -2.88 14.97 -10.48
C ASP A 121 -3.51 14.16 -9.34
N SER A 122 -2.69 13.41 -8.58
CA SER A 122 -3.15 12.60 -7.45
C SER A 122 -2.08 12.45 -6.37
N LEU A 123 -2.54 12.12 -5.16
CA LEU A 123 -1.66 11.76 -4.04
C LEU A 123 -0.78 10.55 -4.36
N GLU A 124 -1.31 9.58 -5.13
CA GLU A 124 -0.57 8.39 -5.54
C GLU A 124 0.66 8.74 -6.39
N GLU A 125 0.50 9.69 -7.31
CA GLU A 125 1.58 10.19 -8.15
C GLU A 125 2.65 10.92 -7.32
N ALA A 126 2.25 11.77 -6.37
CA ALA A 126 3.19 12.41 -5.44
C ALA A 126 3.99 11.39 -4.63
N LEU A 127 3.33 10.37 -4.07
CA LEU A 127 3.96 9.30 -3.31
C LEU A 127 4.94 8.49 -4.17
N ALA A 128 4.56 8.18 -5.40
CA ALA A 128 5.43 7.48 -6.35
C ALA A 128 6.69 8.30 -6.64
N MET A 129 6.57 9.61 -6.87
CA MET A 129 7.72 10.49 -7.10
C MET A 129 8.64 10.59 -5.89
N VAL A 130 8.09 10.71 -4.68
CA VAL A 130 8.89 10.71 -3.44
C VAL A 130 9.65 9.40 -3.31
N ARG A 131 9.01 8.26 -3.56
CA ARG A 131 9.65 6.94 -3.48
C ARG A 131 10.75 6.75 -4.52
N MET A 132 10.55 7.27 -5.73
CA MET A 132 11.53 7.20 -6.82
C MET A 132 12.69 8.19 -6.66
N SER A 133 12.55 9.21 -5.80
CA SER A 133 13.60 10.20 -5.55
C SER A 133 14.82 9.63 -4.79
N GLY A 134 14.70 8.45 -4.18
CA GLY A 134 15.77 7.80 -3.42
C GLY A 134 16.14 8.49 -2.10
N ILE A 135 15.39 9.53 -1.68
CA ILE A 135 15.68 10.37 -0.51
C ILE A 135 15.67 9.60 0.83
N MET A 136 15.27 8.32 0.84
CA MET A 136 15.28 7.44 2.02
C MET A 136 15.95 6.08 1.77
N ASP A 137 16.74 5.93 0.70
CA ASP A 137 17.35 4.65 0.37
C ASP A 137 18.52 4.27 1.31
N ASP A 138 19.17 5.23 1.98
CA ASP A 138 20.26 4.95 2.93
C ASP A 138 19.79 4.11 4.14
N ASP A 139 18.58 4.36 4.64
CA ASP A 139 17.96 3.56 5.71
C ASP A 139 17.54 2.16 5.21
N ARG A 140 17.21 2.03 3.92
CA ARG A 140 16.91 0.73 3.28
C ARG A 140 18.17 -0.10 3.07
N LEU A 141 19.25 0.52 2.60
CA LEU A 141 20.53 -0.13 2.33
C LEU A 141 21.25 -0.57 3.61
N SER A 142 21.01 0.13 4.73
CA SER A 142 21.57 -0.23 6.04
C SER A 142 20.78 -1.33 6.76
N ALA A 143 19.55 -1.63 6.31
CA ALA A 143 18.67 -2.66 6.88
C ALA A 143 18.66 -3.98 6.09
N MET A 144 19.39 -4.06 4.96
CA MET A 144 19.66 -5.28 4.18
C MET A 144 20.94 -5.97 4.64
#